data_AF-A0A969GJA4-F1
#
_entry.id   AF-A0A969GJA4-F1
#
_cell.length_a   1.000
_cell.length_b   1.000
_cell.length_c   1.000
_cell.angle_alpha   90.00
_cell.angle_beta   90.00
_cell.angle_gamma   90.00
#
_symmetry.space_group_name_H-M   'P 1'
#
loop_
_entity.id
_entity.type
_entity.pdbx_description
1 polymer ?
#
loop_
_entity_poly.entity_id
_entity_poly.type
_entity_poly.pdbx_seq_one_letter_code
_entity_poly.pdbx_strand_id
1 'polypeptide(L)'
;MVWIPGGRFRMGSNDHYPEEAPVHEVEVDGFWMDSYQVTNAQFARFVQETGYVTVAERTPDPALYPNATAESLVPGALVFHKTRGPVNLDHYYLWWAWTPGAYWARPDGPRSNIRKRKHHP
;
A
#
# COMPACT_ATOMS: atom_id res chain seq x y z
N MET A 1 -13.67 -13.01 -7.70
CA MET A 1 -14.21 -11.93 -8.55
C MET A 1 -15.73 -12.00 -8.69
N VAL A 2 -16.36 -10.84 -8.83
CA VAL A 2 -17.78 -10.61 -9.13
C VAL A 2 -17.87 -9.71 -10.37
N TRP A 3 -18.89 -9.94 -11.20
CA TRP A 3 -19.16 -9.11 -12.38
C TRP A 3 -19.89 -7.84 -11.95
N ILE A 4 -19.32 -6.69 -12.32
CA ILE A 4 -19.93 -5.39 -12.15
C ILE A 4 -20.44 -4.96 -13.52
N PRO A 5 -21.78 -4.79 -13.70
CA PRO A 5 -22.30 -4.30 -14.96
C PRO A 5 -21.81 -2.88 -15.23
N GLY A 6 -21.56 -2.57 -16.50
CA GLY A 6 -21.20 -1.22 -16.91
C GLY A 6 -22.35 -0.24 -16.67
N GLY A 7 -22.02 1.04 -16.61
CA GLY A 7 -23.00 2.08 -16.38
C GLY A 7 -22.39 3.45 -16.13
N ARG A 8 -23.28 4.42 -15.92
CA ARG A 8 -22.93 5.81 -15.63
C ARG A 8 -23.21 6.09 -14.16
N PHE A 9 -22.29 6.77 -13.49
CA PHE A 9 -22.46 7.16 -12.09
C PHE A 9 -21.77 8.51 -11.81
N ARG A 10 -22.09 9.09 -10.66
CA ARG A 10 -21.44 10.32 -10.18
C ARG A 10 -20.23 9.95 -9.33
N MET A 11 -19.03 10.31 -9.78
CA MET A 11 -17.76 10.06 -9.10
C MET A 11 -17.27 11.31 -8.38
N GLY A 12 -16.62 11.13 -7.23
CA GLY A 12 -16.08 12.21 -6.40
C GLY A 12 -17.04 12.69 -5.31
N SER A 13 -16.66 13.75 -4.60
CA SER A 13 -17.48 14.41 -3.58
C SER A 13 -17.24 15.92 -3.55
N ASN A 14 -18.29 16.71 -3.40
CA ASN A 14 -18.20 18.17 -3.23
C ASN A 14 -18.14 18.60 -1.75
N ASP A 15 -18.35 17.66 -0.82
CA ASP A 15 -18.54 17.94 0.61
C ASP A 15 -17.33 17.54 1.48
N HIS A 16 -16.31 16.91 0.89
CA HIS A 16 -15.15 16.37 1.59
C HIS A 16 -13.87 17.10 1.17
N TYR A 17 -12.82 16.36 0.80
CA TYR A 17 -11.54 16.94 0.45
C TYR A 17 -11.59 17.65 -0.92
N PRO A 18 -10.88 18.78 -1.11
CA PRO A 18 -10.85 19.49 -2.38
C PRO A 18 -10.44 18.62 -3.57
N GLU A 19 -9.52 17.67 -3.37
CA GLU A 19 -9.06 16.72 -4.38
C GLU A 19 -10.09 15.64 -4.76
N GLU A 20 -11.14 15.46 -3.96
CA GLU A 20 -12.26 14.58 -4.28
C GLU A 20 -13.33 15.31 -5.14
N ALA A 21 -13.25 16.64 -5.23
CA ALA A 21 -14.16 17.48 -6.00
C ALA A 21 -13.59 17.79 -7.41
N PRO A 22 -14.45 18.16 -8.38
CA PRO A 22 -15.91 18.18 -8.28
C PRO A 22 -16.51 16.80 -8.57
N VAL A 23 -17.73 16.61 -8.08
CA VAL A 23 -18.58 15.51 -8.54
C VAL A 23 -18.82 15.64 -10.04
N HIS A 24 -18.54 14.58 -10.78
CA HIS A 24 -18.74 14.54 -12.24
C HIS A 24 -19.26 13.17 -12.69
N GLU A 25 -19.87 13.13 -13.88
CA GLU A 25 -20.41 11.90 -14.46
C GLU A 25 -19.31 11.09 -15.13
N VAL A 26 -19.21 9.81 -14.77
CA VAL A 26 -18.26 8.84 -15.33
C VAL A 26 -19.04 7.66 -15.88
N GLU A 27 -18.61 7.18 -17.04
CA GLU A 27 -19.10 5.96 -17.68
C GLU A 27 -17.99 4.92 -17.69
N VAL A 28 -18.32 3.70 -17.27
CA VAL A 28 -17.39 2.56 -17.28
C VAL A 28 -18.07 1.35 -17.91
N ASP A 29 -17.29 0.60 -18.70
CA ASP A 29 -17.71 -0.69 -19.22
C ASP A 29 -17.88 -1.72 -18.08
N GLY A 30 -18.58 -2.82 -18.36
CA GLY A 30 -18.69 -3.92 -17.41
C GLY A 30 -17.34 -4.61 -17.18
N PHE A 31 -17.04 -4.95 -15.93
CA PHE A 31 -15.75 -5.53 -15.56
C PHE A 31 -15.87 -6.51 -14.38
N TRP A 32 -14.85 -7.34 -14.20
CA TRP A 32 -14.71 -8.21 -13.04
C TRP A 32 -13.89 -7.55 -11.95
N MET A 33 -14.34 -7.64 -10.70
CA MET A 33 -13.60 -7.13 -9.54
C MET A 33 -13.55 -8.17 -8.43
N ASP A 34 -12.43 -8.30 -7.73
CA ASP A 34 -12.37 -9.16 -6.55
C ASP A 34 -13.21 -8.60 -5.40
N SER A 35 -13.91 -9.51 -4.70
CA SER A 35 -14.79 -9.15 -3.57
C SER A 35 -14.00 -8.88 -2.28
N TYR A 36 -12.73 -9.26 -2.25
CA TYR A 36 -11.82 -9.11 -1.11
C TYR A 36 -10.47 -8.62 -1.61
N GLN A 37 -9.70 -7.95 -0.75
CA GLN A 37 -8.30 -7.64 -1.04
C GLN A 37 -7.51 -8.94 -1.27
N VAL A 38 -6.45 -8.86 -2.07
CA VAL A 38 -5.47 -9.94 -2.20
C VAL A 38 -4.89 -10.22 -0.83
N THR A 39 -4.97 -11.48 -0.39
CA THR A 39 -4.48 -11.91 0.91
C THR A 39 -2.99 -12.27 0.87
N ASN A 40 -2.34 -12.22 2.03
CA ASN A 40 -0.98 -12.72 2.23
C ASN A 40 -0.77 -14.14 1.69
N ALA A 41 -1.75 -15.04 1.82
CA ALA A 41 -1.67 -16.39 1.28
C ALA A 41 -1.71 -16.43 -0.26
N GLN A 42 -2.55 -15.61 -0.89
CA GLN A 42 -2.63 -15.52 -2.35
C GLN A 42 -1.35 -14.90 -2.93
N PHE A 43 -0.85 -13.83 -2.31
CA PHE A 43 0.39 -13.19 -2.73
C PHE A 43 1.61 -14.11 -2.52
N ALA A 44 1.66 -14.85 -1.42
CA ALA A 44 2.71 -15.85 -1.19
C ALA A 44 2.77 -16.91 -2.29
N ARG A 45 1.60 -17.40 -2.75
CA ARG A 45 1.54 -18.34 -3.88
C ARG A 45 2.10 -17.72 -5.16
N PHE A 46 1.71 -16.49 -5.48
CA PHE A 46 2.25 -15.76 -6.64
C PHE A 46 3.78 -15.63 -6.57
N VAL A 47 4.32 -15.24 -5.42
CA VAL A 47 5.78 -15.12 -5.22
C VAL A 47 6.47 -16.48 -5.36
N GLN A 48 5.89 -17.55 -4.79
CA GLN A 48 6.45 -18.90 -4.90
C GLN A 48 6.49 -19.41 -6.34
N GLU A 49 5.46 -19.13 -7.14
CA GLU A 49 5.34 -19.60 -8.51
C GLU A 49 6.23 -18.80 -9.48
N THR A 50 6.47 -17.51 -9.21
CA THR A 50 7.14 -16.61 -10.15
C THR A 50 8.55 -16.20 -9.73
N GLY A 51 8.91 -16.38 -8.45
CA GLY A 51 10.13 -15.82 -7.88
C GLY A 51 10.10 -14.29 -7.78
N TYR A 52 8.92 -13.66 -7.79
CA TYR A 52 8.80 -12.20 -7.78
C TYR A 52 9.41 -11.56 -6.53
N VAL A 53 10.25 -10.55 -6.74
CA VAL A 53 10.85 -9.72 -5.69
C VAL A 53 10.13 -8.36 -5.69
N THR A 54 9.46 -7.99 -4.60
CA THR A 54 8.72 -6.72 -4.52
C THR A 54 9.64 -5.51 -4.54
N VAL A 55 9.10 -4.33 -4.83
CA VAL A 55 9.89 -3.08 -4.79
C VAL A 55 10.51 -2.86 -3.41
N ALA A 56 9.79 -3.16 -2.33
CA ALA A 56 10.29 -3.05 -0.95
C ALA A 56 11.47 -3.98 -0.64
N GLU A 57 11.64 -5.07 -1.40
CA GLU A 57 12.75 -6.02 -1.25
C GLU A 57 13.97 -5.62 -2.09
N ARG A 58 13.86 -4.63 -2.98
CA ARG A 58 14.93 -4.16 -3.86
C ARG A 58 15.66 -2.97 -3.23
N THR A 59 16.93 -2.81 -3.57
CA THR A 59 17.68 -1.59 -3.22
C THR A 59 17.06 -0.41 -3.99
N PRO A 60 16.63 0.67 -3.31
CA PRO A 60 16.12 1.87 -3.97
C PRO A 60 17.16 2.49 -4.90
N ASP A 61 16.73 2.95 -6.07
CA ASP A 61 17.59 3.72 -6.98
C ASP A 61 17.76 5.16 -6.44
N PRO A 62 18.98 5.59 -6.06
CA PRO A 62 19.21 6.94 -5.55
C PRO A 62 18.76 8.05 -6.52
N ALA A 63 18.74 7.78 -7.83
CA ALA A 63 18.29 8.75 -8.84
C ALA A 63 16.78 9.06 -8.72
N LEU A 64 15.98 8.11 -8.23
CA LEU A 64 14.55 8.30 -7.98
C LEU A 64 14.27 8.98 -6.62
N TYR A 65 15.27 9.02 -5.73
CA TYR A 65 15.14 9.53 -4.36
C TYR A 65 16.28 10.50 -4.00
N PRO A 66 16.39 11.65 -4.69
CA PRO A 66 17.54 12.57 -4.54
C PRO A 66 17.70 13.16 -3.13
N ASN A 67 16.62 13.17 -2.33
CA ASN A 67 16.61 13.70 -0.97
C ASN A 67 16.68 12.59 0.11
N ALA A 68 16.80 11.33 -0.27
CA ALA A 68 16.89 10.23 0.69
C ALA A 68 18.28 10.18 1.34
N THR A 69 18.32 9.85 2.62
CA THR A 69 19.59 9.60 3.30
C THR A 69 20.13 8.22 2.90
N ALA A 70 21.44 8.00 3.05
CA ALA A 70 22.05 6.70 2.78
C ALA A 70 21.41 5.57 3.59
N GLU A 71 20.99 5.85 4.83
CA GLU A 71 20.29 4.89 5.70
C GLU A 71 18.89 4.52 5.18
N SER A 72 18.31 5.37 4.35
CA SER A 72 16.98 5.16 3.75
C SER A 72 17.06 4.46 2.38
N LEU A 73 18.25 4.40 1.77
CA LEU A 73 18.52 3.77 0.47
C LEU A 73 18.88 2.28 0.63
N VAL A 74 18.06 1.56 1.40
CA VAL A 74 18.18 0.11 1.62
C VAL A 74 16.80 -0.54 1.43
N PRO A 75 16.71 -1.84 1.11
CA PRO A 75 15.40 -2.52 1.06
C PRO A 75 14.60 -2.31 2.34
N GLY A 76 13.34 -1.92 2.21
CA GLY A 76 12.48 -1.57 3.32
C GLY A 76 11.17 -0.91 2.88
N ALA A 77 10.39 -0.50 3.86
CA ALA A 77 9.14 0.21 3.66
C ALA A 77 8.88 1.18 4.81
N LEU A 78 7.98 2.15 4.59
CA LEU A 78 7.39 2.91 5.69
C LEU A 78 6.44 1.99 6.47
N VAL A 79 6.65 1.91 7.79
CA VAL A 79 5.79 1.16 8.71
C VAL A 79 5.08 2.14 9.64
N PHE A 80 3.78 1.91 9.86
CA PHE A 80 2.97 2.77 10.72
C PHE A 80 3.29 2.47 12.18
N HIS A 81 3.67 3.50 12.92
CA HIS A 81 3.87 3.45 14.36
C HIS A 81 2.82 4.31 15.04
N LYS A 82 1.90 3.65 15.75
CA LYS A 82 0.87 4.35 16.53
C LYS A 82 1.53 5.28 17.55
N THR A 83 1.17 6.56 17.49
CA THR A 83 1.63 7.57 18.44
C THR A 83 0.91 7.43 19.79
N ARG A 84 1.54 7.95 20.86
CA ARG A 84 0.93 7.94 22.21
C ARG A 84 -0.24 8.91 22.36
N GLY A 85 -0.37 9.86 21.44
CA GLY A 85 -1.40 10.88 21.42
C GLY A 85 -1.37 11.65 20.10
N PRO A 86 -2.17 12.72 19.97
CA PRO A 86 -2.18 13.58 18.78
C PRO A 86 -0.79 14.15 18.49
N VAL A 87 -0.46 14.26 17.21
CA VAL A 87 0.79 14.82 16.69
C VAL A 87 0.48 15.75 15.51
N ASN A 88 1.44 16.56 15.09
CA ASN A 88 1.27 17.45 13.93
C ASN A 88 1.08 16.63 12.64
N LEU A 89 -0.08 16.76 11.99
CA LEU A 89 -0.46 15.99 10.80
C LEU A 89 0.26 16.41 9.51
N ASP A 90 0.99 17.52 9.52
CA ASP A 90 1.84 17.93 8.38
C ASP A 90 3.14 17.11 8.30
N HIS A 91 3.51 16.42 9.39
CA HIS A 91 4.79 15.74 9.54
C HIS A 91 4.60 14.23 9.67
N TYR A 92 4.35 13.56 8.55
CA TYR A 92 4.01 12.13 8.53
C TYR A 92 5.06 11.19 9.14
N TYR A 93 6.33 11.61 9.18
CA TYR A 93 7.40 10.87 9.87
C TYR A 93 7.16 10.69 11.38
N LEU A 94 6.20 11.40 11.98
CA LEU A 94 5.81 11.21 13.38
C LEU A 94 5.03 9.91 13.62
N TRP A 95 4.42 9.31 12.59
CA TRP A 95 3.71 8.02 12.67
C TRP A 95 4.07 7.04 11.55
N TRP A 96 4.95 7.41 10.62
CA TRP A 96 5.55 6.51 9.64
C TRP A 96 7.06 6.50 9.80
N ALA A 97 7.66 5.33 9.97
CA ALA A 97 9.11 5.19 10.05
C ALA A 97 9.62 4.31 8.92
N TRP A 98 10.70 4.74 8.27
CA TRP A 98 11.43 3.88 7.34
C TRP A 98 12.01 2.71 8.11
N THR A 99 11.59 1.50 7.76
CA THR A 99 11.99 0.27 8.45
C THR A 99 12.74 -0.64 7.48
N PRO A 100 14.09 -0.70 7.59
CA PRO A 100 14.89 -1.60 6.78
C PRO A 100 14.45 -3.05 6.93
N GLY A 101 14.31 -3.75 5.81
CA GLY A 101 13.85 -5.14 5.75
C GLY A 101 12.37 -5.34 6.08
N ALA A 102 11.56 -4.28 6.14
CA ALA A 102 10.11 -4.40 6.11
C ALA A 102 9.61 -4.62 4.67
N TYR A 103 8.78 -5.64 4.47
CA TYR A 103 8.15 -5.98 3.20
C TYR A 103 6.93 -6.88 3.47
N TRP A 104 6.21 -7.32 2.43
CA TRP A 104 4.95 -8.05 2.57
C TRP A 104 5.01 -9.24 3.54
N ALA A 105 6.07 -10.06 3.53
CA ALA A 105 6.18 -11.21 4.43
C ALA A 105 6.70 -10.87 5.84
N ARG A 106 7.24 -9.65 6.03
CA ARG A 106 7.74 -9.09 7.29
C ARG A 106 7.22 -7.65 7.47
N PRO A 107 5.90 -7.46 7.66
CA PRO A 107 5.25 -6.16 7.54
C PRO A 107 5.68 -5.17 8.63
N ASP A 108 6.11 -5.65 9.79
CA ASP A 108 6.56 -4.82 10.92
C ASP A 108 8.11 -4.82 11.04
N GLY A 109 8.83 -5.20 9.99
CA GLY A 109 10.30 -5.29 9.94
C GLY A 109 10.87 -6.68 10.22
N PRO A 110 12.21 -6.83 10.32
CA PRO A 110 12.92 -8.11 10.19
C PRO A 110 12.51 -9.22 11.18
N ARG A 111 11.96 -8.87 12.34
CA ARG A 111 11.53 -9.83 13.36
C ARG A 111 10.05 -10.25 13.25
N SER A 112 9.30 -9.65 12.34
CA SER A 112 7.88 -9.93 12.13
C SER A 112 7.65 -11.05 11.11
N ASN A 113 6.41 -11.55 11.04
CA ASN A 113 5.96 -12.51 10.03
C ASN A 113 4.44 -12.51 9.86
N ILE A 114 3.98 -13.09 8.76
CA ILE A 114 2.56 -13.19 8.38
C ILE A 114 1.88 -14.52 8.76
N ARG A 115 2.51 -15.39 9.57
CA ARG A 115 1.99 -16.76 9.83
C ARG A 115 0.59 -16.76 10.43
N LYS A 116 0.28 -15.78 11.28
CA LYS A 116 -1.04 -15.57 11.91
C LYS A 116 -1.93 -14.58 11.15
N ARG A 117 -1.50 -14.11 9.97
CA ARG A 117 -2.17 -13.08 9.16
C ARG A 117 -2.42 -13.54 7.72
N LYS A 118 -2.54 -14.85 7.47
CA LYS A 118 -2.66 -15.43 6.12
C LYS A 118 -3.83 -14.87 5.29
N HIS A 119 -4.94 -14.53 5.93
CA HIS A 119 -6.14 -13.98 5.29
C HIS A 119 -6.22 -12.45 5.38
N HIS A 120 -5.21 -11.79 5.96
CA HIS A 120 -5.11 -10.34 5.92
C HIS A 120 -4.55 -9.91 4.57
N PRO A 121 -4.87 -8.68 4.11
CA PRO A 121 -4.09 -8.04 3.06
C PRO A 121 -2.61 -7.89 3.45
#